data_AF-A0AAV2AYF9-F1
#
_entry.id   AF-A0AAV2AYF9-F1
#
_cell.length_a   1.000
_cell.length_b   1.000
_cell.length_c   1.000
_cell.angle_alpha   90.00
_cell.angle_beta   90.00
_cell.angle_gamma   90.00
#
_symmetry.space_group_name_H-M   'P 1'
#
loop_
_entity.id
_entity.type
_entity.pdbx_description
1 polymer ?
#
loop_
_entity_poly.entity_id
_entity_poly.type
_entity_poly.pdbx_seq_one_letter_code
_entity_poly.pdbx_strand_id
1 'polypeptide(L)'
;MLDKISECDTTFPAMNSLQAPTSQKLSVKTFLGISISILISLVTFRPNLVWNLLYLWKAVGVCLQDTWNIIYDSVGHDEYAMVVWGSILITTLVYWIVGLCYTFFDMTGKPAFLLKYKTQGTASYPVSADQVLAIMKQVFINQLIVIPFAIHFYHLMVWRGYDSGRALPNFQRTLLEVLFCAFLDETGYYYAHRLLHHPFFYKRIHKRHHEWTAPIAITALYTHPVEHILVNLLPLLLGPLILGSHMVTIWLWFCIAIVSTLGNHSGFDFPFMSSAKEHDIHHLKFNQNYGILGLLDRLHGTDSLPPAK
;
A
#
# COMPACT_ATOMS: atom_id res chain seq x y z
N MET A 1 -64.07 -13.22 -17.97
CA MET A 1 -65.24 -13.87 -17.34
C MET A 1 -64.68 -14.80 -16.29
N LEU A 2 -64.43 -14.26 -15.10
CA LEU A 2 -65.37 -14.23 -13.98
C LEU A 2 -65.40 -15.59 -13.26
N ASP A 3 -64.90 -15.53 -12.03
CA ASP A 3 -65.45 -16.14 -10.81
C ASP A 3 -64.79 -17.36 -10.17
N LYS A 4 -64.66 -17.20 -8.84
CA LYS A 4 -64.39 -18.15 -7.72
C LYS A 4 -62.89 -18.34 -7.41
N ILE A 5 -62.27 -17.72 -6.40
CA ILE A 5 -62.59 -17.47 -4.97
C ILE A 5 -62.85 -18.75 -4.16
N SER A 6 -62.19 -18.83 -2.99
CA SER A 6 -62.11 -19.87 -1.93
C SER A 6 -60.84 -20.70 -2.08
N GLU A 7 -59.90 -20.83 -1.13
CA GLU A 7 -59.76 -20.45 0.28
C GLU A 7 -58.26 -20.62 0.60
N CYS A 8 -57.62 -19.67 1.28
CA CYS A 8 -56.47 -19.99 2.13
C CYS A 8 -56.29 -18.93 3.21
N ASP A 9 -56.33 -19.42 4.46
CA ASP A 9 -56.33 -18.68 5.71
C ASP A 9 -55.17 -17.68 5.86
N THR A 10 -55.51 -16.42 6.09
CA THR A 10 -54.58 -15.43 6.66
C THR A 10 -55.00 -15.14 8.11
N THR A 11 -54.41 -15.85 9.06
CA THR A 11 -54.43 -15.47 10.47
C THR A 11 -53.43 -14.34 10.71
N PHE A 12 -53.88 -13.09 10.51
CA PHE A 12 -53.19 -11.91 11.04
C PHE A 12 -53.66 -11.68 12.49
N PRO A 13 -52.77 -11.64 13.50
CA PRO A 13 -53.13 -11.14 14.81
C PRO A 13 -53.42 -9.63 14.74
N ALA A 14 -54.49 -9.20 15.39
CA ALA A 14 -54.97 -7.83 15.42
C ALA A 14 -53.91 -6.83 15.91
N MET A 15 -53.53 -5.87 15.06
CA MET A 15 -52.89 -4.62 15.50
C MET A 15 -53.92 -3.75 16.20
N ASN A 16 -54.05 -3.89 17.52
CA ASN A 16 -54.68 -2.88 18.37
C ASN A 16 -53.79 -2.66 19.60
N SER A 17 -53.05 -1.55 19.56
CA SER A 17 -52.46 -0.77 20.69
C SER A 17 -50.99 -0.37 20.49
N LEU A 18 -50.72 0.46 19.47
CA LEU A 18 -49.55 1.34 19.51
C LEU A 18 -50.05 2.73 19.91
N GLN A 19 -50.07 3.00 21.22
CA GLN A 19 -50.16 4.37 21.71
C GLN A 19 -48.89 5.12 21.24
N ALA A 20 -49.08 6.30 20.63
CA ALA A 20 -47.97 7.19 20.31
C ALA A 20 -47.18 7.49 21.60
N PRO A 21 -45.83 7.42 21.59
CA PRO A 21 -45.04 7.70 22.77
C PRO A 21 -45.30 9.12 23.23
N THR A 22 -45.76 9.28 24.47
CA THR A 22 -45.94 10.58 25.12
C THR A 22 -44.59 11.30 25.17
N SER A 23 -44.53 12.51 24.60
CA SER A 23 -43.32 13.33 24.65
C SER A 23 -43.03 13.70 26.11
N GLN A 24 -42.15 12.95 26.77
CA GLN A 24 -41.70 13.28 28.11
C GLN A 24 -40.83 14.54 27.97
N LYS A 25 -41.38 15.71 28.33
CA LYS A 25 -40.62 16.97 28.33
C LYS A 25 -39.52 16.85 29.37
N LEU A 26 -38.28 16.68 28.90
CA LEU A 26 -37.10 16.68 29.76
C LEU A 26 -37.06 18.03 30.48
N SER A 27 -37.10 18.01 31.82
CA SER A 27 -36.99 19.24 32.63
C SER A 27 -35.70 19.97 32.27
N VAL A 28 -35.77 21.29 32.10
CA VAL A 28 -34.61 22.15 31.81
C VAL A 28 -33.47 21.90 32.79
N LYS A 29 -33.78 21.61 34.06
CA LYS A 29 -32.78 21.27 35.10
C LYS A 29 -32.09 19.93 34.83
N THR A 30 -32.82 18.93 34.34
CA THR A 30 -32.27 17.61 33.98
C THR A 30 -31.40 17.72 32.72
N PHE A 31 -31.83 18.49 31.73
CA PHE A 31 -31.03 18.75 30.52
C PHE A 31 -29.74 19.50 30.83
N LEU A 32 -29.79 20.54 31.67
CA LEU A 32 -28.61 21.26 32.14
C LEU A 32 -27.68 20.38 32.96
N GLY A 33 -28.21 19.55 33.86
CA GLY A 33 -27.42 18.60 34.65
C GLY A 33 -26.67 17.58 33.79
N ILE A 34 -27.35 16.99 32.80
CA ILE A 34 -26.73 16.07 31.84
C ILE A 34 -25.68 16.80 30.98
N SER A 35 -26.00 17.99 30.48
CA SER A 35 -25.07 18.78 29.65
C SER A 35 -23.81 19.19 30.41
N ILE A 36 -23.95 19.62 31.67
CA ILE A 36 -22.83 19.97 32.56
C ILE A 36 -22.01 18.72 32.90
N SER A 37 -22.65 17.57 33.13
CA SER A 37 -21.94 16.32 33.44
C SER A 37 -21.17 15.78 32.24
N ILE A 38 -21.72 15.91 31.03
CA ILE A 38 -21.02 15.63 29.77
C ILE A 38 -19.88 16.61 29.57
N LEU A 39 -20.07 17.91 29.81
CA LEU A 39 -19.00 18.90 29.71
C LEU A 39 -17.87 18.64 30.71
N ILE A 40 -18.20 18.35 31.98
CA ILE A 40 -17.21 18.01 33.02
C ILE A 40 -16.48 16.72 32.64
N SER A 41 -17.19 15.69 32.15
CA SER A 41 -16.56 14.45 31.68
C SER A 41 -15.64 14.72 30.49
N LEU A 42 -16.07 15.53 29.51
CA LEU A 42 -15.24 15.92 28.37
C LEU A 42 -14.02 16.76 28.81
N VAL A 43 -14.15 17.62 29.82
CA VAL A 43 -13.07 18.47 30.34
C VAL A 43 -12.12 17.70 31.25
N THR A 44 -12.55 16.64 31.92
CA THR A 44 -11.71 15.82 32.81
C THR A 44 -11.06 14.63 32.10
N PHE A 45 -11.71 14.05 31.09
CA PHE A 45 -11.14 12.96 30.29
C PHE A 45 -10.23 13.45 29.15
N ARG A 46 -10.50 14.62 28.54
CA ARG A 46 -9.66 15.15 27.44
C ARG A 46 -8.22 15.48 27.85
N PRO A 47 -7.93 16.10 29.00
CA PRO A 47 -6.56 16.34 29.40
C PRO A 47 -5.82 15.02 29.52
N ASN A 48 -6.39 14.03 30.20
CA ASN A 48 -5.74 12.74 30.40
C ASN A 48 -5.52 11.98 29.09
N LEU A 49 -6.50 11.99 28.16
CA LEU A 49 -6.30 11.35 26.85
C LEU A 49 -5.26 12.09 26.00
N VAL A 50 -5.33 13.42 25.90
CA VAL A 50 -4.37 14.21 25.13
C VAL A 50 -2.97 14.08 25.73
N TRP A 51 -2.83 14.17 27.05
CA TRP A 51 -1.55 13.97 27.74
C TRP A 51 -1.02 12.54 27.56
N ASN A 52 -1.86 11.51 27.65
CA ASN A 52 -1.47 10.13 27.40
C ASN A 52 -1.02 9.93 25.95
N LEU A 53 -1.72 10.52 24.97
CA LEU A 53 -1.34 10.46 23.57
C LEU A 53 -0.04 11.22 23.30
N LEU A 54 0.16 12.39 23.90
CA LEU A 54 1.41 13.16 23.80
C LEU A 54 2.58 12.45 24.47
N TYR A 55 2.35 11.82 25.62
CA TYR A 55 3.35 11.02 26.31
C TYR A 55 3.73 9.79 25.49
N LEU A 56 2.74 9.05 24.97
CA LEU A 56 2.96 7.93 24.08
C LEU A 56 3.71 8.38 22.82
N TRP A 57 3.31 9.49 22.21
CA TRP A 57 3.96 10.08 21.05
C TRP A 57 5.44 10.39 21.32
N LYS A 58 5.73 11.01 22.47
CA LYS A 58 7.10 11.31 22.89
C LYS A 58 7.90 10.04 23.17
N ALA A 59 7.31 9.05 23.84
CA ALA A 59 7.96 7.78 24.12
C ALA A 59 8.30 7.00 22.84
N VAL A 60 7.38 6.99 21.87
CA VAL A 60 7.62 6.43 20.53
C VAL A 60 8.75 7.18 19.84
N GLY A 61 8.75 8.52 19.88
CA GLY A 61 9.83 9.32 19.29
C GLY A 61 11.21 9.01 19.89
N VAL A 62 11.30 8.86 21.22
CA VAL A 62 12.55 8.47 21.91
C VAL A 62 12.99 7.06 21.49
N CYS A 63 12.08 6.09 21.49
CA CYS A 63 12.38 4.72 21.07
C CYS A 63 12.87 4.65 19.61
N LEU A 64 12.24 5.40 18.71
CA LEU A 64 12.68 5.49 17.31
C LEU A 64 14.08 6.12 17.21
N GLN A 65 14.34 7.20 17.96
CA GLN A 65 15.65 7.86 17.98
C GLN A 65 16.74 6.95 18.56
N ASP A 66 16.45 6.19 19.61
CA ASP A 66 17.38 5.23 20.22
C ASP A 66 17.68 4.07 19.27
N THR A 67 16.65 3.56 18.58
CA THR A 67 16.82 2.55 17.54
C THR A 67 17.68 3.08 16.40
N TRP A 68 17.43 4.31 15.97
CA TRP A 68 18.24 4.97 14.94
C TRP A 68 19.68 5.17 15.38
N ASN A 69 19.92 5.58 16.64
CA ASN A 69 21.26 5.71 17.19
C ASN A 69 22.04 4.38 17.10
N ILE A 70 21.41 3.26 17.47
CA ILE A 70 22.05 1.93 17.36
C ILE A 70 22.45 1.63 15.92
N ILE A 71 21.55 1.86 14.95
CA ILE A 71 21.83 1.62 13.53
C ILE A 71 22.95 2.56 13.06
N TYR A 72 22.82 3.85 13.32
CA TYR A 72 23.77 4.88 12.93
C TYR A 72 25.18 4.61 13.47
N ASP A 73 25.28 4.12 14.71
CA ASP A 73 26.54 3.77 15.36
C ASP A 73 27.11 2.45 14.84
N SER A 74 26.26 1.47 14.54
CA SER A 74 26.69 0.17 13.99
C SER A 74 27.36 0.29 12.61
N VAL A 75 26.95 1.29 11.81
CA VAL A 75 27.53 1.55 10.48
C VAL A 75 28.78 2.43 10.57
N GLY A 76 29.15 2.92 11.77
CA GLY A 76 30.38 3.68 11.98
C GLY A 76 30.41 5.03 11.26
N HIS A 77 29.24 5.64 11.04
CA HIS A 77 29.07 6.89 10.29
C HIS A 77 29.50 6.81 8.81
N ASP A 78 29.62 5.60 8.26
CA ASP A 78 29.83 5.40 6.82
C ASP A 78 28.52 5.65 6.06
N GLU A 79 28.36 6.88 5.60
CA GLU A 79 27.22 7.33 4.78
C GLU A 79 27.05 6.49 3.52
N TYR A 80 28.15 6.06 2.89
CA TYR A 80 28.09 5.24 1.69
C TYR A 80 27.52 3.86 2.03
N ALA A 81 28.03 3.21 3.08
CA ALA A 81 27.51 1.92 3.51
C ALA A 81 26.03 2.00 3.91
N MET A 82 25.62 3.08 4.56
CA MET A 82 24.23 3.31 4.96
C MET A 82 23.30 3.48 3.76
N VAL A 83 23.65 4.37 2.82
CA VAL A 83 22.81 4.66 1.64
C VAL A 83 22.79 3.48 0.68
N VAL A 84 23.93 2.85 0.40
CA VAL A 84 24.02 1.77 -0.59
C VAL A 84 23.62 0.44 0.03
N TRP A 85 24.42 -0.08 0.97
CA TRP A 85 24.22 -1.44 1.50
C TRP A 85 23.04 -1.51 2.46
N GLY A 86 22.83 -0.50 3.29
CA GLY A 86 21.67 -0.43 4.19
C GLY A 86 20.35 -0.39 3.43
N SER A 87 20.25 0.42 2.38
CA SER A 87 19.06 0.44 1.52
C SER A 87 18.85 -0.89 0.81
N ILE A 88 19.89 -1.46 0.17
CA ILE A 88 19.78 -2.76 -0.49
C ILE A 88 19.30 -3.83 0.49
N LEU A 89 19.87 -3.88 1.69
CA LEU A 89 19.49 -4.84 2.71
C LEU A 89 18.01 -4.69 3.09
N ILE A 90 17.57 -3.48 3.44
CA ILE A 90 16.20 -3.22 3.88
C ILE A 90 15.20 -3.52 2.76
N THR A 91 15.44 -3.03 1.55
CA THR A 91 14.51 -3.27 0.42
C THR A 91 14.44 -4.75 0.07
N THR A 92 15.57 -5.46 0.13
CA THR A 92 15.63 -6.91 -0.14
C THR A 92 14.88 -7.70 0.93
N LEU A 93 15.10 -7.38 2.22
CA LEU A 93 14.41 -8.05 3.33
C LEU A 93 12.90 -7.83 3.26
N VAL A 94 12.46 -6.59 3.08
CA VAL A 94 11.02 -6.28 2.98
C VAL A 94 10.40 -7.00 1.80
N TYR A 95 11.05 -6.96 0.63
CA TYR A 95 10.55 -7.64 -0.56
C TYR A 95 10.38 -9.14 -0.33
N TRP A 96 11.41 -9.81 0.17
CA TRP A 96 11.38 -11.26 0.32
C TRP A 96 10.49 -11.71 1.48
N ILE A 97 10.50 -11.01 2.63
CA ILE A 97 9.65 -11.39 3.77
C ILE A 97 8.17 -11.28 3.37
N VAL A 98 7.76 -10.12 2.84
CA VAL A 98 6.35 -9.89 2.48
C VAL A 98 5.96 -10.74 1.28
N GLY A 99 6.81 -10.79 0.24
CA GLY A 99 6.57 -11.58 -0.96
C GLY A 99 6.47 -13.08 -0.68
N LEU A 100 7.32 -13.64 0.19
CA LEU A 100 7.26 -15.05 0.55
C LEU A 100 6.04 -15.37 1.44
N CYS A 101 5.56 -14.45 2.26
CA CYS A 101 4.31 -14.63 2.99
C CYS A 101 3.12 -14.82 2.02
N TYR A 102 3.02 -13.99 0.97
CA TYR A 102 2.01 -14.16 -0.08
C TYR A 102 2.25 -15.43 -0.89
N THR A 103 3.49 -15.70 -1.30
CA THR A 103 3.85 -16.88 -2.10
C THR A 103 3.51 -18.17 -1.38
N PHE A 104 3.73 -18.25 -0.06
CA PHE A 104 3.32 -19.39 0.75
C PHE A 104 1.82 -19.66 0.61
N PHE A 105 1.00 -18.60 0.64
CA PHE A 105 -0.42 -18.73 0.40
C PHE A 105 -0.70 -19.21 -1.03
N ASP A 106 -0.12 -18.56 -2.04
CA ASP A 106 -0.38 -18.88 -3.46
C ASP A 106 0.05 -20.30 -3.83
N MET A 107 1.01 -20.90 -3.13
CA MET A 107 1.43 -22.28 -3.31
C MET A 107 0.59 -23.30 -2.52
N THR A 108 0.02 -22.92 -1.38
CA THR A 108 -0.62 -23.88 -0.45
C THR A 108 -2.13 -23.73 -0.32
N GLY A 109 -2.69 -22.59 -0.73
CA GLY A 109 -4.08 -22.19 -0.48
C GLY A 109 -4.39 -21.96 1.02
N LYS A 110 -3.37 -21.81 1.87
CA LYS A 110 -3.54 -21.70 3.33
C LYS A 110 -3.02 -20.36 3.87
N PRO A 111 -3.67 -19.81 4.93
CA PRO A 111 -4.85 -20.36 5.60
C PRO A 111 -6.16 -20.09 4.83
N ALA A 112 -7.03 -21.10 4.74
CA ALA A 112 -8.20 -21.07 3.86
C ALA A 112 -9.20 -19.94 4.15
N PHE A 113 -9.24 -19.39 5.37
CA PHE A 113 -10.13 -18.28 5.71
C PHE A 113 -9.78 -16.96 4.98
N LEU A 114 -8.56 -16.84 4.45
CA LEU A 114 -8.14 -15.68 3.65
C LEU A 114 -8.58 -15.78 2.18
N LEU A 115 -9.02 -16.95 1.71
CA LEU A 115 -9.47 -17.16 0.32
C LEU A 115 -10.65 -16.25 -0.06
N LYS A 116 -11.47 -15.85 0.92
CA LYS A 116 -12.57 -14.90 0.69
C LYS A 116 -12.12 -13.51 0.24
N TYR A 117 -10.85 -13.17 0.44
CA TYR A 117 -10.25 -11.91 0.02
C TYR A 117 -9.46 -12.04 -1.29
N LYS A 118 -9.33 -13.25 -1.85
CA LYS A 118 -8.65 -13.43 -3.14
C LYS A 118 -9.60 -12.96 -4.25
N THR A 119 -9.12 -12.03 -5.07
CA THR A 119 -9.87 -11.41 -6.18
C THR A 119 -9.86 -12.28 -7.44
N GLN A 120 -8.79 -13.06 -7.59
CA GLN A 120 -8.57 -13.99 -8.68
C GLN A 120 -9.37 -15.29 -8.44
N GLY A 121 -9.95 -15.86 -9.50
CA GLY A 121 -10.67 -17.13 -9.41
C GLY A 121 -9.77 -18.29 -8.97
N THR A 122 -10.37 -19.39 -8.50
CA THR A 122 -9.63 -20.56 -7.98
C THR A 122 -8.77 -21.29 -9.02
N ALA A 123 -8.91 -20.96 -10.31
CA ALA A 123 -8.07 -21.50 -11.38
C ALA A 123 -6.65 -20.92 -11.40
N SER A 124 -6.37 -19.85 -10.66
CA SER A 124 -5.07 -19.16 -10.64
C SER A 124 -4.08 -19.71 -9.61
N TYR A 125 -4.48 -20.66 -8.76
CA TYR A 125 -3.66 -21.28 -7.72
C TYR A 125 -4.06 -22.76 -7.51
N PRO A 126 -3.21 -23.64 -6.95
CA PRO A 126 -1.87 -23.38 -6.44
C PRO A 126 -0.86 -23.12 -7.56
N VAL A 127 0.08 -22.22 -7.29
CA VAL A 127 1.20 -21.95 -8.20
C VAL A 127 2.28 -23.02 -8.00
N SER A 128 2.83 -23.54 -9.10
CA SER A 128 3.86 -24.59 -9.03
C SER A 128 5.20 -24.04 -8.54
N ALA A 129 5.99 -24.89 -7.86
CA ALA A 129 7.32 -24.52 -7.37
C ALA A 129 8.28 -24.13 -8.51
N ASP A 130 8.17 -24.76 -9.68
CA ASP A 130 9.00 -24.45 -10.84
C ASP A 130 8.74 -23.03 -11.38
N GLN A 131 7.46 -22.62 -11.40
CA GLN A 131 7.09 -21.26 -11.78
C GLN A 131 7.63 -20.23 -10.77
N VAL A 132 7.48 -20.51 -9.47
CA VAL A 132 8.03 -19.65 -8.40
C VAL A 132 9.56 -19.53 -8.54
N LEU A 133 10.26 -20.63 -8.78
CA LEU A 133 11.70 -20.63 -8.96
C LEU A 133 12.12 -19.82 -10.21
N ALA A 134 11.35 -19.88 -11.29
CA ALA A 134 11.59 -19.06 -12.48
C ALA A 134 11.42 -17.57 -12.19
N ILE A 135 10.37 -17.18 -11.45
CA ILE A 135 10.17 -15.81 -10.98
C ILE A 135 11.37 -15.36 -10.14
N MET A 136 11.74 -16.14 -9.13
CA MET A 136 12.82 -15.81 -8.20
C MET A 136 14.14 -15.56 -8.94
N LYS A 137 14.49 -16.38 -9.92
CA LYS A 137 15.71 -16.20 -10.74
C LYS A 137 15.74 -14.82 -11.41
N GLN A 138 14.63 -14.41 -12.03
CA GLN A 138 14.55 -13.10 -12.68
C GLN A 138 14.54 -11.94 -11.67
N VAL A 139 13.86 -12.11 -10.54
CA VAL A 139 13.88 -11.13 -9.44
C VAL A 139 15.30 -10.93 -8.92
N PHE A 140 16.08 -12.01 -8.72
CA PHE A 140 17.49 -11.90 -8.32
C PHE A 140 18.32 -11.12 -9.34
N ILE A 141 18.12 -11.35 -10.65
CA ILE A 141 18.80 -10.56 -11.69
C ILE A 141 18.45 -9.08 -11.55
N ASN A 142 17.18 -8.74 -11.35
CA ASN A 142 16.75 -7.36 -11.16
C ASN A 142 17.31 -6.75 -9.87
N GLN A 143 17.41 -7.51 -8.77
CA GLN A 143 18.06 -7.07 -7.53
C GLN A 143 19.57 -6.82 -7.70
N LEU A 144 20.27 -7.53 -8.60
CA LEU A 144 21.67 -7.22 -8.92
C LEU A 144 21.82 -5.87 -9.64
N ILE A 145 20.83 -5.47 -10.46
CA ILE A 145 20.80 -4.16 -11.14
C ILE A 145 20.64 -3.02 -10.13
N VAL A 146 20.04 -3.26 -8.97
CA VAL A 146 19.92 -2.25 -7.90
C VAL A 146 21.29 -1.76 -7.43
N ILE A 147 22.34 -2.60 -7.44
CA ILE A 147 23.66 -2.25 -6.91
C ILE A 147 24.25 -1.01 -7.62
N PRO A 148 24.48 -0.99 -8.95
CA PRO A 148 25.02 0.20 -9.61
C PRO A 148 24.09 1.41 -9.50
N PHE A 149 22.77 1.21 -9.45
CA PHE A 149 21.81 2.30 -9.27
C PHE A 149 21.87 2.89 -7.86
N ALA A 150 22.04 2.08 -6.82
CA ALA A 150 22.21 2.54 -5.44
C ALA A 150 23.51 3.34 -5.26
N ILE A 151 24.60 2.89 -5.90
CA ILE A 151 25.87 3.62 -5.92
C ILE A 151 25.70 4.98 -6.61
N HIS A 152 25.06 5.00 -7.78
CA HIS A 152 24.81 6.25 -8.50
C HIS A 152 23.89 7.19 -7.71
N PHE A 153 22.84 6.64 -7.12
CA PHE A 153 21.92 7.36 -6.25
C PHE A 153 22.63 7.98 -5.05
N TYR A 154 23.56 7.27 -4.40
CA TYR A 154 24.40 7.84 -3.35
C TYR A 154 25.14 9.09 -3.81
N HIS A 155 25.82 9.04 -4.95
CA HIS A 155 26.53 10.21 -5.47
C HIS A 155 25.59 11.37 -5.80
N LEU A 156 24.39 11.10 -6.32
CA LEU A 156 23.38 12.12 -6.55
C LEU A 156 22.87 12.73 -5.24
N MET A 157 22.69 11.92 -4.20
CA MET A 157 22.27 12.39 -2.87
C MET A 157 23.35 13.25 -2.21
N VAL A 158 24.62 12.85 -2.30
CA VAL A 158 25.76 13.66 -1.85
C VAL A 158 25.83 14.98 -2.61
N TRP A 159 25.70 14.95 -3.94
CA TRP A 159 25.68 16.16 -4.77
C TRP A 159 24.53 17.10 -4.41
N ARG A 160 23.35 16.53 -4.17
CA ARG A 160 22.15 17.27 -3.76
C ARG A 160 22.27 17.89 -2.37
N GLY A 161 23.10 17.31 -1.50
CA GLY A 161 23.15 17.61 -0.07
C GLY A 161 21.92 17.06 0.65
N TYR A 162 21.97 15.78 1.03
CA TYR A 162 20.90 15.11 1.78
C TYR A 162 21.17 15.11 3.28
N ASP A 163 20.13 14.83 4.06
CA ASP A 163 20.21 14.76 5.51
C ASP A 163 20.66 13.37 6.00
N SER A 164 21.97 13.22 6.21
CA SER A 164 22.58 12.01 6.80
C SER A 164 22.68 12.09 8.33
N GLY A 165 21.98 13.03 8.97
CA GLY A 165 22.17 13.34 10.38
C GLY A 165 21.79 12.22 11.34
N ARG A 166 22.35 12.30 12.56
CA ARG A 166 21.96 11.43 13.68
C ARG A 166 20.55 11.76 14.20
N ALA A 167 20.11 13.01 14.10
CA ALA A 167 18.81 13.44 14.62
C ALA A 167 17.69 13.10 13.63
N LEU A 168 16.67 12.35 14.09
CA LEU A 168 15.54 12.02 13.25
C LEU A 168 14.75 13.27 12.84
N PRO A 169 14.20 13.30 11.62
CA PRO A 169 13.26 14.32 11.20
C PRO A 169 12.01 14.25 12.07
N ASN A 170 11.39 15.41 12.33
CA ASN A 170 10.10 15.43 13.00
C ASN A 170 9.02 14.81 12.10
N PHE A 171 7.93 14.35 12.72
CA PHE A 171 6.86 13.66 12.01
C PHE A 171 6.20 14.46 10.90
N GLN A 172 6.04 15.78 11.05
CA GLN A 172 5.43 16.61 10.02
C GLN A 172 6.29 16.62 8.76
N ARG A 173 7.61 16.78 8.92
CA ARG A 173 8.56 16.66 7.81
C ARG A 173 8.48 15.29 7.17
N THR A 174 8.59 14.20 7.95
CA THR A 174 8.52 12.83 7.42
C THR A 174 7.23 12.56 6.67
N LEU A 175 6.08 12.97 7.21
CA LEU A 175 4.77 12.79 6.59
C LEU A 175 4.68 13.54 5.25
N LEU A 176 5.06 14.82 5.22
CA LEU A 176 5.02 15.62 4.00
C LEU A 176 5.98 15.10 2.93
N GLU A 177 7.18 14.67 3.31
CA GLU A 177 8.14 14.06 2.39
C GLU A 177 7.59 12.74 1.82
N VAL A 178 7.03 11.85 2.64
CA VAL A 178 6.41 10.60 2.17
C VAL A 178 5.24 10.86 1.22
N LEU A 179 4.37 11.82 1.51
CA LEU A 179 3.26 12.18 0.63
C LEU A 179 3.75 12.74 -0.71
N PHE A 180 4.81 13.54 -0.69
CA PHE A 180 5.44 14.06 -1.91
C PHE A 180 6.11 12.95 -2.72
N CYS A 181 6.80 12.02 -2.06
CA CYS A 181 7.36 10.84 -2.71
C CYS A 181 6.27 9.99 -3.36
N ALA A 182 5.15 9.74 -2.66
CA ALA A 182 4.01 9.00 -3.21
C ALA A 182 3.40 9.67 -4.44
N PHE A 183 3.29 11.00 -4.44
CA PHE A 183 2.83 11.76 -5.59
C PHE A 183 3.76 11.63 -6.80
N LEU A 184 5.07 11.74 -6.59
CA LEU A 184 6.05 11.60 -7.67
C LEU A 184 6.15 10.18 -8.20
N ASP A 185 6.04 9.18 -7.32
CA ASP A 185 6.04 7.77 -7.68
C ASP A 185 4.81 7.42 -8.51
N GLU A 186 3.60 7.80 -8.07
CA GLU A 186 2.37 7.66 -8.86
C GLU A 186 2.51 8.33 -10.24
N THR A 187 3.08 9.53 -10.29
CA THR A 187 3.26 10.27 -11.54
C THR A 187 4.25 9.59 -12.49
N GLY A 188 5.45 9.27 -11.99
CA GLY A 188 6.49 8.64 -12.79
C GLY A 188 6.08 7.24 -13.24
N TYR A 189 5.51 6.45 -12.33
CA TYR A 189 5.03 5.10 -12.62
C TYR A 189 3.94 5.12 -13.67
N TYR A 190 2.88 5.92 -13.51
CA TYR A 190 1.75 5.95 -14.44
C TYR A 190 2.19 6.21 -15.89
N TYR A 191 3.00 7.24 -16.12
CA TYR A 191 3.42 7.60 -17.48
C TYR A 191 4.44 6.61 -18.05
N ALA A 192 5.40 6.14 -17.24
CA ALA A 192 6.37 5.13 -17.69
C ALA A 192 5.66 3.81 -18.02
N HIS A 193 4.75 3.37 -17.16
CA HIS A 193 3.98 2.14 -17.34
C HIS A 193 3.08 2.23 -18.57
N ARG A 194 2.32 3.33 -18.73
CA ARG A 194 1.49 3.57 -19.92
C ARG A 194 2.32 3.63 -21.21
N LEU A 195 3.53 4.20 -21.16
CA LEU A 195 4.46 4.20 -22.29
C LEU A 195 4.90 2.77 -22.65
N LEU A 196 5.19 1.93 -21.64
CA LEU A 196 5.59 0.54 -21.86
C LEU A 196 4.49 -0.32 -22.49
N HIS A 197 3.23 0.07 -22.38
CA HIS A 197 2.10 -0.54 -23.09
C HIS A 197 1.96 -0.14 -24.56
N HIS A 198 2.74 0.84 -25.04
CA HIS A 198 2.81 1.12 -26.47
C HIS A 198 3.31 -0.13 -27.23
N PRO A 199 2.72 -0.52 -28.38
CA PRO A 199 2.99 -1.82 -29.03
C PRO A 199 4.46 -2.14 -29.29
N PHE A 200 5.29 -1.12 -29.50
CA PHE A 200 6.73 -1.28 -29.69
C PHE A 200 7.44 -1.74 -28.41
N PHE A 201 7.16 -1.09 -27.27
CA PHE A 201 7.79 -1.37 -25.99
C PHE A 201 7.16 -2.60 -25.34
N TYR A 202 5.85 -2.78 -25.46
CA TYR A 202 5.15 -3.92 -24.89
C TYR A 202 5.77 -5.24 -25.33
N LYS A 203 5.87 -5.45 -26.65
CA LYS A 203 6.40 -6.69 -27.23
C LYS A 203 7.84 -7.02 -26.81
N ARG A 204 8.64 -6.02 -26.45
CA ARG A 204 10.09 -6.16 -26.20
C ARG A 204 10.46 -6.12 -24.73
N ILE A 205 9.70 -5.39 -23.93
CA ILE A 205 10.06 -5.04 -22.55
C ILE A 205 8.95 -5.53 -21.62
N HIS A 206 7.71 -5.05 -21.83
CA HIS A 206 6.65 -5.24 -20.84
C HIS A 206 5.93 -6.59 -20.90
N LYS A 207 6.02 -7.29 -22.04
CA LYS A 207 5.35 -8.58 -22.24
C LYS A 207 5.72 -9.61 -21.17
N ARG A 208 6.97 -9.60 -20.67
CA ARG A 208 7.41 -10.51 -19.61
C ARG A 208 6.59 -10.31 -18.33
N HIS A 209 6.40 -9.05 -17.93
CA HIS A 209 5.60 -8.72 -16.74
C HIS A 209 4.17 -9.28 -16.87
N HIS A 210 3.60 -9.17 -18.07
CA HIS A 210 2.27 -9.64 -18.44
C HIS A 210 2.18 -11.13 -18.82
N GLU A 211 3.25 -11.92 -18.64
CA GLU A 211 3.15 -13.39 -18.76
C GLU A 211 2.21 -13.97 -17.69
N TRP A 212 2.02 -13.25 -16.59
CA TRP A 212 1.17 -13.61 -15.46
C TRP A 212 -0.14 -12.82 -15.46
N THR A 213 -1.11 -13.27 -16.27
CA THR A 213 -2.46 -12.65 -16.33
C THR A 213 -3.24 -12.68 -15.01
N ALA A 214 -2.82 -13.54 -14.07
CA ALA A 214 -3.21 -13.51 -12.67
C ALA A 214 -1.91 -13.44 -11.83
N PRO A 215 -1.39 -12.24 -11.53
CA PRO A 215 -0.11 -12.09 -10.85
C PRO A 215 -0.18 -12.59 -9.40
N ILE A 216 0.99 -12.90 -8.85
CA ILE A 216 1.17 -13.14 -7.41
C ILE A 216 2.19 -12.14 -6.89
N ALA A 217 2.24 -11.86 -5.58
CA ALA A 217 3.00 -10.72 -5.06
C ALA A 217 4.45 -10.64 -5.58
N ILE A 218 5.17 -11.77 -5.63
CA ILE A 218 6.57 -11.83 -6.09
C ILE A 218 6.76 -11.59 -7.60
N THR A 219 5.70 -11.54 -8.41
CA THR A 219 5.81 -11.13 -9.82
C THR A 219 5.97 -9.62 -9.97
N ALA A 220 5.82 -8.84 -8.89
CA ALA A 220 6.07 -7.40 -8.87
C ALA A 220 7.44 -7.01 -9.46
N LEU A 221 8.49 -7.81 -9.20
CA LEU A 221 9.82 -7.61 -9.80
C LEU A 221 10.17 -8.65 -10.87
N TYR A 222 9.20 -9.45 -11.34
CA TYR A 222 9.34 -10.31 -12.52
C TYR A 222 9.16 -9.48 -13.79
N THR A 223 10.15 -8.64 -14.08
CA THR A 223 10.11 -7.68 -15.18
C THR A 223 11.36 -7.75 -16.03
N HIS A 224 11.29 -7.23 -17.25
CA HIS A 224 12.49 -7.01 -18.05
C HIS A 224 13.39 -5.97 -17.34
N PRO A 225 14.74 -6.11 -17.35
CA PRO A 225 15.67 -5.17 -16.72
C PRO A 225 15.39 -3.68 -16.98
N VAL A 226 15.05 -3.33 -18.22
CA VAL A 226 14.71 -1.95 -18.61
C VAL A 226 13.42 -1.46 -17.94
N GLU A 227 12.41 -2.32 -17.81
CA GLU A 227 11.19 -1.98 -17.07
C GLU A 227 11.47 -1.85 -15.58
N HIS A 228 12.31 -2.73 -15.02
CA HIS A 228 12.73 -2.62 -13.62
C HIS A 228 13.32 -1.23 -13.36
N ILE A 229 14.22 -0.76 -14.22
CA ILE A 229 14.80 0.57 -14.12
C ILE A 229 13.74 1.67 -14.27
N LEU A 230 12.99 1.66 -15.37
CA LEU A 230 12.11 2.77 -15.74
C LEU A 230 10.88 2.93 -14.85
N VAL A 231 10.32 1.82 -14.38
CA VAL A 231 9.04 1.80 -13.68
C VAL A 231 9.22 1.56 -12.18
N ASN A 232 10.18 0.72 -11.76
CA ASN A 232 10.35 0.36 -10.36
C ASN A 232 11.46 1.14 -9.63
N LEU A 233 12.52 1.59 -10.33
CA LEU A 233 13.62 2.31 -9.70
C LEU A 233 13.51 3.82 -9.86
N LEU A 234 13.37 4.33 -11.09
CA LEU A 234 13.41 5.79 -11.29
C LEU A 234 12.31 6.54 -10.54
N PRO A 235 11.01 6.18 -10.64
CA PRO A 235 9.94 6.89 -9.92
C PRO A 235 10.15 6.87 -8.39
N LEU A 236 10.55 5.70 -7.86
CA LEU A 236 10.82 5.47 -6.44
C LEU A 236 11.90 6.39 -5.87
N LEU A 237 12.97 6.63 -6.66
CA LEU A 237 14.15 7.40 -6.23
C LEU A 237 13.98 8.91 -6.39
N LEU A 238 13.08 9.38 -7.26
CA LEU A 238 12.95 10.81 -7.59
C LEU A 238 12.56 11.68 -6.39
N GLY A 239 11.59 11.24 -5.59
CA GLY A 239 11.10 11.99 -4.42
C GLY A 239 12.20 12.28 -3.40
N PRO A 240 12.85 11.23 -2.85
CA PRO A 240 13.98 11.39 -1.95
C PRO A 240 15.10 12.27 -2.49
N LEU A 241 15.43 12.12 -3.78
CA LEU A 241 16.47 12.92 -4.44
C LEU A 241 16.11 14.40 -4.53
N ILE A 242 14.89 14.72 -4.95
CA ILE A 242 14.47 16.12 -5.07
C ILE A 242 14.46 16.79 -3.70
N LEU A 243 13.98 16.08 -2.68
CA LEU A 243 13.83 16.62 -1.32
C LEU A 243 15.16 16.66 -0.54
N GLY A 244 16.15 15.84 -0.89
CA GLY A 244 17.32 15.64 -0.03
C GLY A 244 16.92 14.98 1.30
N SER A 245 15.99 14.02 1.22
CA SER A 245 15.34 13.42 2.39
C SER A 245 16.32 12.80 3.37
N HIS A 246 15.93 12.78 4.65
CA HIS A 246 16.68 12.09 5.69
C HIS A 246 16.68 10.58 5.45
N MET A 247 17.80 9.90 5.73
CA MET A 247 17.99 8.47 5.42
C MET A 247 16.84 7.57 5.91
N VAL A 248 16.36 7.78 7.14
CA VAL A 248 15.21 7.03 7.69
C VAL A 248 13.91 7.30 6.94
N THR A 249 13.68 8.52 6.44
CA THR A 249 12.52 8.82 5.59
C THR A 249 12.61 8.08 4.26
N ILE A 250 13.82 7.97 3.68
CA ILE A 250 14.06 7.22 2.44
C ILE A 250 13.71 5.74 2.65
N TRP A 251 14.21 5.12 3.72
CA TRP A 251 13.90 3.72 4.03
C TRP A 251 12.43 3.49 4.31
N LEU A 252 11.78 4.37 5.09
CA LEU A 252 10.34 4.30 5.32
C LEU A 252 9.57 4.35 3.99
N TRP A 253 9.92 5.29 3.13
CA TRP A 253 9.31 5.43 1.80
C TRP A 253 9.50 4.17 0.94
N PHE A 254 10.73 3.63 0.85
CA PHE A 254 10.99 2.40 0.11
C PHE A 254 10.19 1.22 0.64
N CYS A 255 10.10 1.06 1.97
CA CYS A 255 9.28 0.01 2.58
C CYS A 255 7.81 0.14 2.19
N ILE A 256 7.23 1.36 2.27
CA ILE A 256 5.84 1.62 1.89
C ILE A 256 5.61 1.27 0.41
N ALA A 257 6.48 1.75 -0.49
CA ALA A 257 6.35 1.51 -1.92
C ALA A 257 6.47 0.03 -2.29
N ILE A 258 7.40 -0.70 -1.68
CA ILE A 258 7.58 -2.15 -1.91
C ILE A 258 6.36 -2.93 -1.42
N VAL A 259 5.89 -2.65 -0.20
CA VAL A 259 4.69 -3.30 0.37
C VAL A 259 3.47 -3.01 -0.49
N SER A 260 3.29 -1.77 -0.92
CA SER A 260 2.20 -1.38 -1.82
C SER A 260 2.28 -2.12 -3.16
N THR A 261 3.46 -2.21 -3.77
CA THR A 261 3.63 -2.88 -5.06
C THR A 261 3.38 -4.39 -4.95
N LEU A 262 3.91 -5.04 -3.91
CA LEU A 262 3.64 -6.45 -3.61
C LEU A 262 2.14 -6.68 -3.36
N GLY A 263 1.50 -5.79 -2.59
CA GLY A 263 0.06 -5.82 -2.33
C GLY A 263 -0.75 -5.75 -3.63
N ASN A 264 -0.42 -4.81 -4.52
CA ASN A 264 -1.11 -4.63 -5.79
C ASN A 264 -0.97 -5.85 -6.72
N HIS A 265 0.11 -6.64 -6.61
CA HIS A 265 0.31 -7.88 -7.38
C HIS A 265 -0.19 -9.14 -6.66
N SER A 266 -0.66 -9.02 -5.42
CA SER A 266 -0.95 -10.19 -4.58
C SER A 266 -2.23 -10.92 -4.97
N GLY A 267 -3.13 -10.27 -5.71
CA GLY A 267 -4.48 -10.76 -5.97
C GLY A 267 -5.36 -10.82 -4.72
N PHE A 268 -5.06 -10.00 -3.70
CA PHE A 268 -5.86 -9.87 -2.47
C PHE A 268 -6.51 -8.49 -2.33
N ASP A 269 -7.71 -8.50 -1.79
CA ASP A 269 -8.48 -7.32 -1.40
C ASP A 269 -8.75 -7.36 0.11
N PHE A 270 -7.71 -7.08 0.90
CA PHE A 270 -7.82 -7.06 2.35
C PHE A 270 -8.45 -5.75 2.85
N PRO A 271 -9.29 -5.81 3.91
CA PRO A 271 -9.84 -4.61 4.51
C PRO A 271 -8.71 -3.72 5.04
N PHE A 272 -8.83 -2.42 4.80
CA PHE A 272 -7.88 -1.38 5.22
C PHE A 272 -6.50 -1.43 4.55
N MET A 273 -6.32 -2.24 3.49
CA MET A 273 -5.13 -2.24 2.63
C MET A 273 -5.49 -1.76 1.22
N SER A 274 -4.49 -1.47 0.39
CA SER A 274 -4.72 -1.24 -1.04
C SER A 274 -5.22 -2.52 -1.70
N SER A 275 -6.23 -2.39 -2.57
CA SER A 275 -6.78 -3.52 -3.30
C SER A 275 -5.87 -3.92 -4.46
N ALA A 276 -5.67 -5.22 -4.67
CA ALA A 276 -5.01 -5.72 -5.88
C ALA A 276 -5.93 -5.71 -7.12
N LYS A 277 -7.23 -5.45 -6.94
CA LYS A 277 -8.26 -5.67 -7.96
C LYS A 277 -8.01 -4.87 -9.24
N GLU A 278 -7.66 -3.60 -9.11
CA GLU A 278 -7.41 -2.72 -10.24
C GLU A 278 -6.24 -3.23 -11.08
N HIS A 279 -5.17 -3.70 -10.42
CA HIS A 279 -3.98 -4.22 -11.10
C HIS A 279 -4.19 -5.64 -11.65
N ASP A 280 -5.01 -6.48 -11.01
CA ASP A 280 -5.45 -7.75 -11.60
C ASP A 280 -6.22 -7.50 -12.91
N ILE A 281 -7.12 -6.51 -12.90
CA ILE A 281 -7.85 -6.10 -14.10
C ILE A 281 -6.88 -5.58 -15.16
N HIS A 282 -5.83 -4.85 -14.76
CA HIS A 282 -4.77 -4.41 -15.65
C HIS A 282 -4.07 -5.59 -16.34
N HIS A 283 -3.61 -6.58 -15.57
CA HIS A 283 -2.95 -7.80 -16.10
C HIS A 283 -3.87 -8.65 -16.98
N LEU A 284 -5.19 -8.58 -16.77
CA LEU A 284 -6.16 -9.30 -17.59
C LEU A 284 -6.53 -8.57 -18.90
N LYS A 285 -6.54 -7.24 -18.89
CA LYS A 285 -7.07 -6.41 -20.00
C LYS A 285 -6.02 -5.62 -20.75
N PHE A 286 -4.84 -5.41 -20.16
CA PHE A 286 -3.65 -4.75 -20.71
C PHE A 286 -3.79 -3.27 -21.08
N ASN A 287 -4.99 -2.68 -21.02
CA ASN A 287 -5.25 -1.35 -21.57
C ASN A 287 -5.83 -0.33 -20.59
N GLN A 288 -5.91 -0.65 -19.30
CA GLN A 288 -6.53 0.16 -18.24
C GLN A 288 -5.82 -0.04 -16.90
N ASN A 289 -6.00 0.86 -15.93
CA ASN A 289 -5.39 0.82 -14.60
C ASN A 289 -3.84 0.78 -14.63
N TYR A 290 -3.20 1.87 -15.06
CA TYR A 290 -1.74 1.96 -15.17
C TYR A 290 -1.05 2.50 -13.91
N GLY A 291 -1.77 3.18 -13.01
CA GLY A 291 -1.22 3.81 -11.80
C GLY A 291 -1.09 2.84 -10.63
N ILE A 292 -0.28 3.23 -9.64
CA ILE A 292 -0.10 2.47 -8.39
C ILE A 292 -1.28 2.76 -7.44
N LEU A 293 -1.67 4.03 -7.35
CA LEU A 293 -2.73 4.54 -6.47
C LEU A 293 -4.07 4.70 -7.21
N GLY A 294 -4.07 4.62 -8.54
CA GLY A 294 -5.23 4.85 -9.39
C GLY A 294 -5.68 6.32 -9.46
N LEU A 295 -4.90 7.25 -8.91
CA LEU A 295 -5.22 8.68 -8.96
C LEU A 295 -5.12 9.19 -10.40
N LEU A 296 -4.04 8.84 -11.08
CA LEU A 296 -3.85 9.23 -12.48
C LEU A 296 -4.73 8.44 -13.43
N ASP A 297 -5.15 7.23 -13.08
CA ASP A 297 -6.16 6.52 -13.86
C ASP A 297 -7.50 7.25 -13.85
N ARG A 298 -7.98 7.67 -12.69
CA ARG A 298 -9.20 8.47 -12.57
C ARG A 298 -9.08 9.81 -13.29
N LEU A 299 -7.93 10.47 -13.17
CA LEU A 299 -7.68 11.75 -13.83
C LEU A 299 -7.72 11.62 -15.36
N HIS A 300 -7.17 10.54 -15.91
CA HIS A 300 -7.08 10.31 -17.36
C HIS A 300 -8.22 9.45 -17.92
N GLY A 301 -9.14 8.98 -17.09
CA GLY A 301 -10.22 8.06 -17.48
C GLY A 301 -9.72 6.69 -17.94
N THR A 302 -8.59 6.22 -17.41
CA THR A 302 -8.05 4.88 -17.71
C THR A 302 -8.49 3.81 -16.72
N ASP A 303 -9.45 4.09 -15.84
CA ASP A 303 -10.07 3.17 -14.87
C ASP A 303 -11.40 2.56 -15.33
N SER A 304 -11.94 3.05 -16.44
CA SER A 304 -13.33 2.80 -16.89
C SER A 304 -13.42 2.44 -18.36
N LEU A 305 -12.29 2.05 -18.97
CA LEU A 305 -12.26 1.72 -20.39
C LEU A 305 -13.12 0.46 -20.67
N PRO A 306 -14.01 0.49 -21.68
CA PRO A 306 -14.75 -0.70 -22.06
C PRO A 306 -13.79 -1.80 -22.47
N PRO A 307 -14.12 -3.08 -22.20
CA PRO A 307 -13.25 -4.20 -22.56
C PRO A 307 -12.88 -4.11 -24.04
N ALA A 308 -11.58 -4.24 -24.35
CA ALA A 308 -11.12 -4.31 -25.72
C ALA A 308 -11.94 -5.37 -26.48
N LYS A 309 -12.54 -4.97 -27.60
CA LYS A 309 -13.33 -5.84 -28.48
C LYS A 309 -12.45 -6.90 -29.12
#